data_AF-A0A944H3T4-F1
#
_entry.id   AF-A0A944H3T4-F1
#
_cell.length_a   1.000
_cell.length_b   1.000
_cell.length_c   1.000
_cell.angle_alpha   90.00
_cell.angle_beta   90.00
_cell.angle_gamma   90.00
#
_symmetry.space_group_name_H-M   'P 1'
#
loop_
_entity.id
_entity.type
_entity.pdbx_description
1 polymer ?
#
loop_
_entity_poly.entity_id
_entity_poly.type
_entity_poly.pdbx_seq_one_letter_code
_entity_poly.pdbx_strand_id
1 'polypeptide(L)' 'KDEWDLGHIKGAIHIPLGDIMEGNYSQISKNTPVGLYCRSGRRADIALEALKKAGYTNIVNLGGITDIKNIEIVK' A
#
# COMPACT_ATOMS: atom_id res chain seq x y z
N LYS A 1 6.39 -17.25 8.68
CA LYS A 1 7.33 -16.52 7.80
C LYS A 1 6.48 -15.52 7.05
N ASP A 2 6.65 -14.24 7.37
CA ASP A 2 5.69 -13.23 6.92
C ASP A 2 5.83 -12.99 5.42
N GLU A 3 4.73 -12.62 4.76
CA GLU A 3 4.75 -12.28 3.33
C GLU A 3 5.79 -11.17 3.03
N TRP A 4 6.03 -10.30 4.01
CA TRP A 4 7.05 -9.26 3.97
C TRP A 4 8.48 -9.82 3.85
N ASP A 5 8.79 -10.85 4.64
CA ASP A 5 10.11 -11.51 4.69
C ASP A 5 10.35 -12.37 3.44
N LEU A 6 9.28 -12.83 2.79
CA LEU A 6 9.33 -13.59 1.55
C LEU A 6 9.60 -12.71 0.32
N GLY A 7 9.47 -11.38 0.46
CA GLY A 7 9.86 -10.40 -0.53
C GLY A 7 8.85 -9.26 -0.66
N HIS A 8 9.39 -8.04 -0.70
CA HIS A 8 8.63 -6.80 -0.86
C HIS A 8 9.29 -5.90 -1.92
N ILE A 9 8.59 -4.85 -2.33
CA ILE A 9 9.14 -3.86 -3.26
C ILE A 9 10.20 -3.05 -2.50
N LYS A 10 11.39 -2.87 -3.10
CA LYS A 10 12.47 -2.10 -2.48
C LYS A 10 11.99 -0.67 -2.17
N GLY A 11 12.13 -0.25 -0.92
CA GLY A 11 11.70 1.08 -0.46
C GLY A 11 10.23 1.16 -0.01
N ALA A 12 9.48 0.06 -0.09
CA ALA A 12 8.16 -0.01 0.53
C ALA A 12 8.26 0.09 2.06
N ILE A 13 7.24 0.66 2.69
CA ILE A 13 7.07 0.68 4.15
C ILE A 13 6.05 -0.41 4.50
N HIS A 14 6.40 -1.28 5.45
CA HIS A 14 5.49 -2.31 5.93
C HIS A 14 4.53 -1.73 6.96
N ILE A 15 3.24 -1.63 6.60
CA ILE A 15 2.17 -1.28 7.52
C ILE A 15 1.09 -2.36 7.39
N PRO A 16 0.87 -3.18 8.43
CA PRO A 16 -0.20 -4.17 8.42
C PRO A 16 -1.58 -3.53 8.22
N LEU A 17 -2.50 -4.24 7.58
CA LEU A 17 -3.87 -3.74 7.40
C LEU A 17 -4.56 -3.49 8.75
N GLY A 18 -4.27 -4.30 9.78
CA GLY A 18 -4.81 -4.11 11.14
C GLY A 18 -4.49 -2.73 11.68
N ASP A 19 -3.22 -2.33 11.65
CA ASP A 19 -2.74 -1.03 12.10
C ASP A 19 -3.41 0.13 11.36
N ILE A 20 -3.63 -0.01 10.04
CA ILE A 20 -4.38 0.98 9.24
C ILE A 20 -5.82 1.07 9.73
N MET A 21 -6.47 -0.07 9.99
CA MET A 21 -7.86 -0.10 10.48
C MET A 21 -8.01 0.44 11.90
N GLU A 22 -6.95 0.37 12.71
CA GLU A 22 -6.85 0.98 14.04
C GLU A 22 -6.55 2.49 13.99
N GLY A 23 -6.32 3.05 12.80
CA GLY A 23 -6.07 4.48 12.60
C GLY A 23 -4.61 4.88 12.74
N ASN A 24 -3.68 3.91 12.78
CA ASN A 24 -2.25 4.21 12.83
C ASN A 24 -1.72 4.58 11.43
N TYR A 25 -1.80 5.86 11.11
CA TYR A 25 -1.34 6.40 9.83
C TYR A 25 -0.03 7.18 9.93
N SER A 26 0.67 7.12 11.06
CA SER A 26 1.83 7.98 11.38
C SER A 26 2.97 7.89 10.36
N GLN A 27 3.09 6.75 9.67
CA GLN A 27 4.13 6.49 8.67
C GLN A 27 3.68 6.83 7.23
N ILE A 28 2.45 7.31 7.04
CA ILE A 28 1.87 7.60 5.72
C ILE A 28 1.81 9.12 5.56
N SER A 29 2.54 9.63 4.59
CA SER A 29 2.52 11.06 4.26
C SER A 29 1.23 11.43 3.53
N LYS A 30 0.61 12.55 3.94
CA LYS A 30 -0.54 13.15 3.23
C LYS A 30 -0.14 14.01 2.02
N ASN A 31 1.13 14.42 1.96
CA ASN A 31 1.60 15.43 0.99
C ASN A 31 2.26 14.82 -0.25
N THR A 32 2.41 13.51 -0.29
CA THR A 32 3.07 12.78 -1.38
C THR A 32 2.14 11.73 -1.95
N PRO A 33 2.28 11.36 -3.23
CA PRO A 33 1.58 10.20 -3.77
C PRO A 33 1.90 8.93 -2.96
N VAL A 34 0.88 8.20 -2.55
CA VAL A 34 1.04 6.91 -1.84
C VAL A 34 0.45 5.79 -2.69
N GLY A 35 1.30 4.84 -3.06
CA GLY A 35 0.89 3.59 -3.68
C GLY A 35 0.70 2.49 -2.64
N LEU A 36 -0.49 1.90 -2.59
CA LEU A 36 -0.83 0.78 -1.72
C LEU A 36 -0.75 -0.51 -2.53
N TYR A 37 -0.17 -1.56 -1.96
CA TYR A 37 -0.20 -2.89 -2.57
C TYR A 37 -0.28 -3.97 -1.50
N CYS A 38 -0.69 -5.17 -1.90
CA CYS A 38 -0.60 -6.34 -1.05
C CYS A 38 -0.24 -7.57 -1.90
N ARG A 39 -0.48 -8.79 -1.42
CA ARG A 39 -0.27 -9.98 -2.24
C ARG A 39 -1.12 -10.00 -3.52
N SER A 40 -2.40 -9.61 -3.43
CA SER A 40 -3.40 -9.82 -4.51
C SER A 40 -4.35 -8.63 -4.73
N GLY A 41 -3.99 -7.42 -4.34
CA GLY A 41 -4.83 -6.20 -4.45
C GLY A 41 -5.89 -6.01 -3.35
N ARG A 42 -6.62 -7.05 -2.95
CA ARG A 42 -7.81 -6.90 -2.05
C ARG A 42 -7.55 -6.17 -0.72
N ARG A 43 -6.42 -6.41 -0.06
CA ARG A 43 -6.10 -5.71 1.22
C ARG A 43 -5.72 -4.25 0.98
N ALA A 44 -5.12 -3.95 -0.17
CA ALA A 44 -4.79 -2.59 -0.55
C ALA A 44 -6.06 -1.77 -0.85
N ASP A 45 -7.11 -2.37 -1.42
CA ASP A 45 -8.42 -1.70 -1.57
C ASP A 45 -9.04 -1.33 -0.22
N ILE A 46 -9.00 -2.23 0.76
CA ILE A 46 -9.54 -1.97 2.10
C ILE A 46 -8.77 -0.81 2.76
N ALA A 47 -7.43 -0.86 2.68
CA ALA A 47 -6.56 0.22 3.18
C ALA A 47 -6.84 1.55 2.48
N LEU A 48 -7.05 1.53 1.15
CA LEU A 48 -7.35 2.72 0.35
C LEU A 48 -8.61 3.41 0.87
N GLU A 49 -9.69 2.65 1.08
CA GLU A 49 -10.95 3.20 1.56
C GLU A 49 -10.85 3.73 3.00
N ALA A 50 -10.09 3.07 3.88
CA ALA A 50 -9.80 3.58 5.22
C ALA A 50 -9.04 4.91 5.17
N LEU A 51 -8.00 5.00 4.35
CA LEU A 51 -7.19 6.21 4.20
C LEU A 51 -7.97 7.36 3.54
N LYS A 52 -8.82 7.08 2.54
CA LYS A 52 -9.74 8.09 1.98
C LYS A 52 -10.61 8.71 3.07
N LYS A 53 -11.21 7.88 3.93
CA LYS A 53 -12.02 8.34 5.08
C LYS A 53 -11.21 9.15 6.08
N ALA A 54 -9.91 8.87 6.21
CA ALA A 54 -8.98 9.64 7.04
C ALA A 54 -8.44 10.93 6.38
N GLY A 55 -8.95 11.27 5.18
CA GLY A 55 -8.63 12.51 4.47
C GLY A 55 -7.36 12.45 3.62
N TYR A 56 -6.90 11.25 3.26
CA TYR A 56 -5.84 11.10 2.26
C TYR A 56 -6.41 11.25 0.85
N THR A 57 -5.82 12.16 0.08
CA THR A 57 -6.33 12.53 -1.26
C THR A 57 -5.46 12.03 -2.40
N ASN A 58 -4.17 11.77 -2.15
CA ASN A 58 -3.21 11.36 -3.16
C ASN A 58 -2.77 9.89 -2.97
N ILE A 59 -3.75 8.98 -3.08
CA ILE A 59 -3.56 7.56 -2.80
C ILE A 59 -4.11 6.70 -3.94
N VAL A 60 -3.39 5.64 -4.28
CA VAL A 60 -3.75 4.71 -5.37
C VAL A 60 -3.51 3.27 -4.95
N ASN A 61 -4.41 2.38 -5.35
CA ASN A 61 -4.18 0.94 -5.24
C ASN A 61 -3.38 0.47 -6.47
N LEU A 62 -2.20 -0.09 -6.22
CA LEU A 62 -1.30 -0.65 -7.23
C LEU A 62 -1.55 -2.15 -7.49
N GLY A 63 -2.49 -2.77 -6.79
CA GLY A 63 -2.88 -4.16 -6.96
C GLY A 63 -2.03 -5.14 -6.14
N GLY A 64 -1.78 -6.32 -6.73
CA GLY A 64 -0.93 -7.35 -6.18
C GLY A 64 0.56 -7.09 -6.44
N ILE A 65 1.42 -7.61 -5.57
CA ILE A 65 2.88 -7.54 -5.75
C ILE A 65 3.34 -8.14 -7.09
N THR A 66 2.61 -9.14 -7.61
CA THR A 66 2.85 -9.73 -8.93
C THR A 66 2.55 -8.75 -10.06
N ASP A 67 1.52 -7.93 -9.92
CA ASP A 67 1.10 -6.97 -10.93
C ASP A 67 2.17 -5.89 -11.08
N ILE A 68 2.70 -5.40 -9.95
CA ILE A 68 3.69 -4.32 -9.91
C ILE A 68 5.05 -4.78 -10.42
N LYS A 69 5.45 -6.03 -10.12
CA LYS A 69 6.73 -6.58 -10.58
C LYS A 69 6.79 -6.77 -12.10
N ASN A 70 5.65 -6.79 -12.78
CA ASN A 70 5.54 -7.00 -14.21
C ASN A 70 5.24 -5.70 -14.99
N ILE A 71 5.49 -4.53 -14.39
CA ILE A 71 5.31 -3.24 -15.05
C ILE A 71 6.63 -2.81 -15.71
N GLU A 72 6.59 -2.59 -17.01
CA GLU A 72 7.67 -1.94 -17.75
C GLU A 72 7.51 -0.42 -17.64
N ILE A 73 8.48 0.23 -16.98
CA ILE A 73 8.48 1.69 -16.85
C ILE A 73 9.19 2.27 -18.08
N VAL A 74 8.39 2.82 -18.99
CA VAL A 74 8.88 3.56 -20.16
C VAL A 74 8.96 5.05 -19.82
N LYS A 75 10.02 5.71 -20.28
CA LYS A 75 10.27 7.15 -20.07
C LYS A 75 9.32 8.02 -20.90
#